data_AF-A0A8B3RFA2-F1
#
_entry.id   AF-A0A8B3RFA2-F1
#
_cell.length_a   1.000
_cell.length_b   1.000
_cell.length_c   1.000
_cell.angle_alpha   90.00
_cell.angle_beta   90.00
_cell.angle_gamma   90.00
#
_symmetry.space_group_name_H-M   'P 1'
#
loop_
_entity.id
_entity.type
_entity.pdbx_description
1 polymer ?
#
loop_
_entity_poly.entity_id
_entity_poly.type
_entity_poly.pdbx_seq_one_letter_code
_entity_poly.pdbx_strand_id
1 'polypeptide(L)'
;MDVRDAGVRGLSAVDRRRLLEGRTDGLSPAGCRLAATLASAEAAWFHGLTVIRFTPMCGVVRYRVYEGELSAGDALLEPGARRVGEVRSVYVLDGRPWVETAGQSHHRSAQAALRVMLRELTGWDARIS
;
A
#
# COMPACT_ATOMS: atom_id res chain seq x y z
N MET A 1 5.58 -12.19 -11.71
CA MET A 1 6.64 -11.18 -11.51
C MET A 1 6.56 -10.79 -10.05
N ASP A 2 7.59 -11.08 -9.26
CA ASP A 2 7.62 -10.82 -7.81
C ASP A 2 7.73 -9.31 -7.59
N VAL A 3 6.60 -8.64 -7.34
CA VAL A 3 6.56 -7.18 -7.20
C VAL A 3 6.98 -6.81 -5.79
N ARG A 4 8.27 -7.01 -5.50
CA ARG A 4 8.91 -6.52 -4.28
C ARG A 4 8.81 -5.01 -4.25
N ASP A 5 8.15 -4.50 -3.23
CA ASP A 5 7.75 -3.11 -3.15
C ASP A 5 8.97 -2.18 -3.20
N ALA A 6 8.95 -1.21 -4.11
CA ALA A 6 10.08 -0.31 -4.36
C ALA A 6 10.45 0.53 -3.11
N GLY A 7 9.56 0.62 -2.11
CA GLY A 7 9.81 1.32 -0.85
C GLY A 7 10.93 0.73 0.00
N VAL A 8 11.21 -0.57 -0.10
CA VAL A 8 12.26 -1.23 0.72
C VAL A 8 13.62 -1.22 0.02
N ARG A 9 13.68 -0.95 -1.29
CA ARG A 9 14.94 -0.92 -2.04
C ARG A 9 15.77 0.28 -1.62
N GLY A 10 16.87 0.01 -0.91
CA GLY A 10 17.83 1.02 -0.47
C GLY A 10 17.66 1.48 0.98
N LEU A 11 16.75 0.89 1.75
CA LEU A 11 16.68 1.11 3.19
C LEU A 11 17.75 0.26 3.90
N SER A 12 18.55 0.89 4.78
CA SER A 12 19.53 0.15 5.58
C SER A 12 18.84 -0.76 6.60
N ALA A 13 19.48 -1.86 6.98
CA ALA A 13 18.96 -2.74 8.04
C ALA A 13 18.79 -1.98 9.38
N VAL A 14 19.62 -0.97 9.62
CA VAL A 14 19.57 -0.11 10.82
C VAL A 14 18.35 0.80 10.79
N ASP A 15 18.11 1.52 9.69
CA ASP A 15 16.92 2.37 9.54
C ASP A 15 15.65 1.53 9.64
N ARG A 16 15.63 0.36 9.00
CA ARG A 16 14.49 -0.57 9.07
C ARG A 16 14.16 -0.96 10.51
N ARG A 17 15.17 -1.41 11.27
CA ARG A 17 14.96 -1.80 12.68
C ARG A 17 14.44 -0.63 13.50
N ARG A 18 15.01 0.57 13.33
CA ARG A 18 14.56 1.78 14.03
C ARG A 18 13.09 2.08 13.71
N LEU A 19 12.70 2.03 12.44
CA LEU A 19 11.32 2.28 12.02
C LEU A 19 10.34 1.26 12.60
N LEU A 20 10.68 -0.04 12.62
CA LEU A 20 9.86 -1.09 13.23
C LEU A 20 9.70 -0.89 14.75
N GLU A 21 10.71 -0.34 15.41
CA GLU A 21 10.67 0.02 16.83
C GLU A 21 10.01 1.40 17.08
N GLY A 22 9.50 2.07 16.05
CA GLY A 22 8.88 3.40 16.16
C GLY A 22 9.87 4.55 16.40
N ARG A 23 11.17 4.34 16.17
CA ARG A 23 12.23 5.33 16.34
C ARG A 23 12.51 6.09 15.05
N THR A 24 12.42 7.42 15.11
CA THR A 24 12.63 8.31 13.94
C THR A 24 13.90 9.16 14.04
N ASP A 25 14.58 9.16 15.18
CA ASP A 25 15.86 9.84 15.37
C ASP A 25 16.99 9.17 14.58
N GLY A 26 17.88 9.98 14.01
CA GLY A 26 19.09 9.50 13.34
C GLY A 26 18.85 8.67 12.07
N LEU A 27 17.65 8.74 11.48
CA LEU A 27 17.34 8.08 10.21
C LEU A 27 18.11 8.72 9.06
N SER A 28 18.50 7.89 8.09
CA SER A 28 18.96 8.39 6.79
C SER A 28 17.83 9.14 6.05
N PRO A 29 18.14 9.94 5.02
CA PRO A 29 17.11 10.58 4.19
C PRO A 29 16.10 9.59 3.59
N ALA A 30 16.53 8.36 3.29
CA ALA A 30 15.63 7.29 2.84
C ALA A 30 14.73 6.80 3.99
N GLY A 31 15.29 6.62 5.18
CA GLY A 31 14.53 6.30 6.40
C GLY A 31 13.48 7.36 6.72
N CYS A 32 13.80 8.65 6.63
CA CYS A 32 12.84 9.73 6.86
C CYS A 32 11.67 9.72 5.88
N ARG A 33 11.93 9.46 4.59
CA ARG A 33 10.87 9.34 3.58
C ARG A 33 9.94 8.14 3.88
N LEU A 34 10.51 7.04 4.34
CA LEU A 34 9.72 5.88 4.74
C LEU A 34 8.93 6.13 6.03
N ALA A 35 9.51 6.83 7.01
CA ALA A 35 8.80 7.25 8.22
C ALA A 35 7.55 8.08 7.88
N ALA A 36 7.68 9.05 6.98
CA ALA A 36 6.55 9.85 6.50
C ALA A 36 5.51 9.01 5.74
N THR A 37 5.97 8.01 4.98
CA THR A 37 5.08 7.07 4.28
C THR A 37 4.31 6.20 5.28
N LEU A 38 4.95 5.72 6.33
CA LEU A 38 4.31 4.94 7.40
C LEU A 38 3.32 5.79 8.20
N ALA A 39 3.69 7.02 8.54
CA ALA A 39 2.82 7.94 9.26
C ALA A 39 1.56 8.33 8.47
N SER A 40 1.59 8.20 7.14
CA SER A 40 0.44 8.43 6.26
C SER A 40 -0.28 7.16 5.83
N ALA A 41 0.14 5.99 6.34
CA ALA A 41 -0.42 4.69 5.99
C ALA A 41 -1.33 4.16 7.11
N GLU A 42 -2.54 3.76 6.73
CA GLU A 42 -3.50 3.09 7.60
C GLU A 42 -3.62 1.62 7.16
N ALA A 43 -3.51 0.69 8.10
CA ALA A 43 -3.73 -0.74 7.86
C ALA A 43 -5.15 -1.14 8.26
N ALA A 44 -5.80 -1.92 7.40
CA ALA A 44 -7.06 -2.59 7.68
C ALA A 44 -6.95 -4.07 7.27
N TRP A 45 -7.57 -4.95 8.04
CA TRP A 45 -7.56 -6.38 7.75
C TRP A 45 -8.85 -6.83 7.09
N PHE A 46 -8.73 -7.76 6.13
CA PHE A 46 -9.86 -8.33 5.42
C PHE A 46 -9.54 -9.76 4.97
N HIS A 47 -10.18 -10.76 5.57
CA HIS A 47 -10.07 -12.18 5.20
C HIS A 47 -8.62 -12.67 4.98
N GLY A 48 -7.76 -12.48 5.99
CA GLY A 48 -6.36 -12.92 5.92
C GLY A 48 -5.48 -12.07 4.97
N LEU A 49 -5.97 -10.91 4.54
CA LEU A 49 -5.21 -9.90 3.82
C LEU A 49 -5.07 -8.62 4.64
N THR A 50 -3.97 -7.92 4.41
CA THR A 50 -3.74 -6.57 4.93
C THR A 50 -3.86 -5.56 3.81
N VAL A 51 -4.80 -4.63 3.96
CA VAL A 51 -5.01 -3.48 3.07
C VAL A 51 -4.33 -2.27 3.68
N ILE A 52 -3.31 -1.75 3.02
CA ILE A 52 -2.66 -0.50 3.37
C ILE A 52 -3.26 0.62 2.52
N ARG A 53 -3.93 1.56 3.17
CA ARG A 53 -4.40 2.81 2.57
C ARG A 53 -3.39 3.91 2.84
N PHE A 54 -2.98 4.62 1.80
CA PHE A 54 -2.15 5.81 1.96
C PHE A 54 -3.02 7.06 1.97
N THR A 55 -2.62 8.06 2.75
CA THR A 55 -3.23 9.39 2.74
C THR A 55 -3.19 9.94 1.32
N PRO A 56 -4.33 10.45 0.78
CA PRO A 56 -4.36 10.96 -0.57
C PRO A 56 -3.41 12.16 -0.74
N MET A 57 -2.51 12.10 -1.72
CA MET A 57 -1.66 13.23 -2.09
C MET A 57 -2.04 13.73 -3.48
N CYS A 58 -2.29 15.03 -3.63
CA CYS A 58 -2.69 15.65 -4.91
C CYS A 58 -3.91 14.96 -5.56
N GLY A 59 -4.87 14.48 -4.75
CA GLY A 59 -6.06 13.76 -5.24
C GLY A 59 -5.81 12.30 -5.66
N VAL A 60 -4.59 11.78 -5.49
CA VAL A 60 -4.23 10.39 -5.80
C VAL A 60 -4.40 9.52 -4.57
N VAL A 61 -5.30 8.53 -4.66
CA VAL A 61 -5.46 7.47 -3.66
C VAL A 61 -4.67 6.25 -4.08
N ARG A 62 -3.97 5.64 -3.12
CA ARG A 62 -3.25 4.37 -3.31
C ARG A 62 -3.68 3.37 -2.23
N TYR A 63 -3.93 2.15 -2.66
CA TYR A 63 -4.07 0.98 -1.78
C TYR A 63 -3.05 -0.07 -2.16
N ARG A 64 -2.50 -0.77 -1.18
CA ARG A 64 -1.70 -1.98 -1.37
C ARG A 64 -2.28 -3.10 -0.56
N VAL A 65 -2.26 -4.30 -1.13
CA VAL A 65 -2.83 -5.50 -0.51
C VAL A 65 -1.74 -6.53 -0.34
N TYR A 66 -1.59 -7.02 0.89
CA TYR A 66 -0.60 -8.02 1.29
C TYR A 66 -1.28 -9.27 1.82
N GLU A 67 -0.63 -10.41 1.64
CA GLU A 67 -1.00 -11.66 2.31
C GLU A 67 -0.69 -11.58 3.81
N GLY A 68 -1.61 -12.10 4.63
CA GLY A 68 -1.50 -12.15 6.08
C GLY A 68 -2.12 -10.94 6.78
N GLU A 69 -2.28 -11.07 8.10
CA GLU A 69 -2.65 -9.99 9.01
C GLU A 69 -1.36 -9.34 9.54
N LEU A 70 -1.00 -8.21 8.96
CA LEU A 70 0.25 -7.50 9.17
C LEU A 70 -0.05 -6.09 9.71
N SER A 71 0.88 -5.55 10.51
CA SER A 71 0.90 -4.12 10.75
C SER A 71 1.32 -3.36 9.48
N ALA A 72 1.06 -2.05 9.42
CA ALA A 72 1.55 -1.22 8.31
C ALA A 72 3.09 -1.24 8.23
N GLY A 73 3.77 -1.30 9.38
CA GLY A 73 5.22 -1.46 9.47
C GLY A 73 5.67 -2.76 8.84
N ASP A 74 5.13 -3.88 9.29
CA ASP A 74 5.52 -5.20 8.78
C ASP A 74 5.25 -5.32 7.27
N ALA A 75 4.06 -4.90 6.83
CA ALA A 75 3.67 -4.96 5.42
C ALA A 75 4.60 -4.13 4.51
N LEU A 76 5.09 -2.98 4.98
CA LEU A 76 5.88 -2.04 4.16
C LEU A 76 7.39 -2.16 4.33
N LEU A 77 7.86 -2.76 5.43
CA LEU A 77 9.29 -2.82 5.79
C LEU A 77 9.87 -4.23 5.73
N GLU A 78 9.06 -5.26 5.96
CA GLU A 78 9.57 -6.63 5.99
C GLU A 78 9.77 -7.17 4.56
N PRO A 79 10.99 -7.65 4.22
CA PRO A 79 11.24 -8.22 2.90
C PRO A 79 10.40 -9.47 2.60
N GLY A 80 9.88 -10.13 3.63
CA GLY A 80 9.00 -11.30 3.53
C GLY A 80 7.53 -10.94 3.30
N ALA A 81 7.13 -9.68 3.42
CA ALA A 81 5.76 -9.26 3.18
C ALA A 81 5.40 -9.45 1.70
N ARG A 82 4.46 -10.37 1.43
CA ARG A 82 4.06 -10.70 0.07
C ARG A 82 2.92 -9.80 -0.38
N ARG A 83 3.22 -8.91 -1.32
CA ARG A 83 2.22 -8.06 -1.97
C ARG A 83 1.46 -8.84 -3.05
N VAL A 84 0.13 -8.86 -2.94
CA VAL A 84 -0.76 -9.56 -3.87
C VAL A 84 -1.58 -8.62 -4.74
N GLY A 85 -1.64 -7.33 -4.39
CA GLY A 85 -2.36 -6.34 -5.18
C GLY A 85 -1.92 -4.92 -4.89
N GLU A 86 -2.14 -4.04 -5.87
CA GLU A 86 -2.00 -2.59 -5.73
C GLU A 86 -3.07 -1.92 -6.57
N VAL A 87 -3.70 -0.91 -5.98
CA VAL A 87 -4.72 -0.08 -6.62
C VAL A 87 -4.24 1.36 -6.56
N ARG A 88 -4.07 1.99 -7.71
CA ARG A 88 -3.65 3.39 -7.78
C ARG A 88 -4.63 4.19 -8.62
N SER A 89 -5.18 5.25 -8.04
CA SER A 89 -5.88 6.29 -8.82
C SER A 89 -4.84 7.12 -9.56
N VAL A 90 -4.97 7.26 -10.88
CA VAL A 90 -4.16 8.19 -11.65
C VAL A 90 -5.10 9.16 -12.35
N TYR A 91 -4.87 10.45 -12.13
CA TYR A 91 -5.62 11.51 -12.80
C TYR A 91 -5.07 11.66 -14.22
N VAL A 92 -5.94 11.47 -15.22
CA VAL A 92 -5.63 11.79 -16.62
C VAL A 92 -6.11 13.20 -16.88
N LEU A 93 -5.28 13.99 -17.56
CA LEU A 93 -5.55 15.40 -17.89
C LEU A 93 -6.90 15.62 -18.62
N ASP A 94 -7.48 14.57 -19.22
CA ASP A 94 -8.80 14.59 -19.89
C ASP A 94 -10.01 14.46 -18.92
N GLY A 95 -9.78 14.63 -17.62
CA GLY A 95 -10.85 14.80 -16.62
C GLY A 95 -11.52 13.51 -16.15
N ARG A 96 -10.96 12.33 -16.45
CA ARG A 96 -11.46 11.03 -15.95
C ARG A 96 -10.37 10.34 -15.12
N PRO A 97 -10.58 10.09 -13.82
CA PRO A 97 -9.67 9.26 -13.04
C PRO A 97 -9.73 7.82 -13.57
N TRP A 98 -8.57 7.19 -13.80
CA TRP A 98 -8.50 5.74 -14.05
C TRP A 98 -7.79 5.04 -12.91
N VAL A 99 -8.00 3.73 -12.81
CA VAL A 99 -7.41 2.92 -11.74
C VAL A 99 -6.47 1.88 -12.33
N GLU A 100 -5.21 1.98 -11.94
CA GLU A 100 -4.21 0.97 -12.25
C GLU A 100 -4.34 -0.16 -11.23
N THR A 101 -4.74 -1.34 -11.71
CA THR A 101 -4.54 -2.63 -11.05
C THR A 101 -3.54 -3.43 -11.89
N ALA A 102 -3.24 -4.68 -11.56
CA ALA A 102 -2.37 -5.51 -12.42
C ALA A 102 -2.91 -5.66 -13.87
N GLY A 103 -4.14 -5.23 -14.15
CA GLY A 103 -4.64 -4.83 -15.48
C GLY A 103 -5.13 -3.37 -15.48
N GLN A 104 -5.01 -2.70 -16.63
CA GLN A 104 -5.64 -1.39 -16.84
C GLN A 104 -7.15 -1.53 -16.65
N SER A 105 -7.75 -0.72 -15.78
CA SER A 105 -9.17 -0.86 -15.43
C SER A 105 -9.88 0.49 -15.32
N HIS A 106 -11.07 0.59 -15.93
CA HIS A 106 -11.90 1.79 -15.90
C HIS A 106 -12.88 1.77 -14.71
N HIS A 107 -12.35 1.70 -13.48
CA HIS A 107 -13.19 1.79 -12.30
C HIS A 107 -13.53 3.25 -11.96
N ARG A 108 -14.76 3.49 -11.48
CA ARG A 108 -15.26 4.83 -11.10
C ARG A 108 -14.47 5.48 -9.95
N SER A 109 -13.80 4.68 -9.12
CA SER A 109 -12.93 5.14 -8.04
C SER A 109 -11.93 4.06 -7.65
N ALA A 110 -10.82 4.45 -6.99
CA ALA A 110 -9.86 3.50 -6.44
C ALA A 110 -10.49 2.57 -5.38
N GLN A 111 -11.47 3.04 -4.63
CA GLN A 111 -12.19 2.20 -3.67
C GLN A 111 -13.04 1.13 -4.37
N ALA A 112 -13.71 1.47 -5.47
CA ALA A 112 -14.46 0.50 -6.26
C ALA A 112 -13.55 -0.58 -6.85
N ALA A 113 -12.39 -0.18 -7.38
CA ALA A 113 -11.38 -1.11 -7.86
C ALA A 113 -10.85 -2.02 -6.75
N LEU A 114 -10.58 -1.47 -5.56
CA LEU A 114 -10.15 -2.26 -4.41
C LEU A 114 -11.18 -3.30 -3.99
N ARG A 115 -12.48 -2.97 -3.99
CA ARG A 115 -13.53 -3.95 -3.67
C ARG A 115 -13.57 -5.11 -4.67
N VAL A 116 -13.44 -4.81 -5.97
CA VAL A 116 -13.36 -5.84 -7.02
C VAL A 116 -12.12 -6.72 -6.80
N MET A 117 -10.96 -6.12 -6.60
CA MET A 117 -9.71 -6.85 -6.35
C MET A 117 -9.82 -7.75 -5.11
N LEU A 118 -10.36 -7.26 -4.00
CA LEU A 118 -10.52 -8.06 -2.79
C LEU A 118 -11.49 -9.23 -2.99
N ARG A 119 -12.58 -9.01 -3.73
CA ARG A 119 -13.48 -10.09 -4.11
C ARG A 119 -12.80 -11.13 -5.00
N GLU A 120 -11.98 -10.72 -5.95
CA GLU A 120 -11.23 -11.65 -6.82
C GLU A 120 -10.19 -12.45 -6.01
N LEU A 121 -9.50 -11.82 -5.06
CA LEU A 121 -8.49 -12.47 -4.23
C LEU A 121 -9.09 -13.40 -3.16
N THR A 122 -10.27 -13.07 -2.62
CA THR A 122 -10.81 -13.75 -1.43
C THR A 122 -12.13 -14.48 -1.66
N GLY A 123 -12.88 -14.14 -2.71
CA GLY A 123 -14.27 -14.56 -2.91
C GLY A 123 -15.32 -13.75 -2.13
N TRP A 124 -14.90 -12.79 -1.28
CA TRP A 124 -15.79 -12.05 -0.38
C TRP A 124 -15.95 -10.58 -0.77
N ASP A 125 -17.17 -10.04 -0.59
CA ASP A 125 -17.44 -8.63 -0.84
C ASP A 125 -16.97 -7.75 0.32
N ALA A 126 -16.01 -6.85 0.05
CA ALA A 126 -15.47 -5.93 1.05
C ALA A 126 -16.34 -4.68 1.23
N ARG A 127 -16.79 -4.42 2.47
CA ARG A 127 -17.44 -3.15 2.86
C ARG A 127 -16.40 -2.17 3.41
N ILE A 128 -15.59 -1.62 2.51
CA ILE A 128 -14.59 -0.61 2.87
C ILE A 128 -15.27 0.76 2.75
N SER A 129 -15.20 1.59 3.78
CA SER A 129 -15.70 2.98 3.82
C SER A 129 -14.62 4.00 3.45
#